data_AF-W2H5I4-F1
#
_entry.id   AF-W2H5I4-F1
#
_cell.length_a   1.000
_cell.length_b   1.000
_cell.length_c   1.000
_cell.angle_alpha   90.00
_cell.angle_beta   90.00
_cell.angle_gamma   90.00
#
_symmetry.space_group_name_H-M   'P 1'
#
loop_
_entity.id
_entity.type
_entity.pdbx_description
1 polymer ?
#
loop_
_entity_poly.entity_id
_entity_poly.type
_entity_poly.pdbx_seq_one_letter_code
_entity_poly.pdbx_strand_id
1 'polypeptide(L)'
;MLNPRVLDVAKEIDILNGYFAASISWVNSFTRRHRFSFLRENAPRPRRPAAAIARVKAFAKEVARVIAAEGITDIFNADQTVVFFESLPRTTLTPTGSKTVRLKCGKKEKERMTAVVMGDVHGNKYSLFLVMKALHPE
;
A
#
# COMPACT_ATOMS: atom_id res chain seq x y z
N MET A 1 -9.48 6.30 -7.03
CA MET A 1 -10.26 7.41 -6.46
C MET A 1 -10.49 8.60 -7.42
N LEU A 2 -9.96 8.62 -8.65
CA LEU A 2 -10.27 9.69 -9.62
C LEU A 2 -11.69 9.60 -10.21
N ASN A 3 -12.19 8.38 -10.43
CA ASN A 3 -13.45 8.15 -11.13
C ASN A 3 -14.70 8.75 -10.43
N PRO A 4 -14.96 8.54 -9.12
CA PRO A 4 -16.18 9.06 -8.49
C PRO A 4 -16.22 10.59 -8.45
N ARG A 5 -15.12 11.25 -8.09
CA ARG A 5 -15.07 12.71 -7.93
C ARG A 5 -15.30 13.47 -9.25
N VAL A 6 -14.87 12.92 -10.38
CA VAL A 6 -15.07 13.57 -11.69
C VAL A 6 -16.54 13.48 -12.12
N LEU A 7 -17.23 12.39 -11.78
CA LEU A 7 -18.67 12.28 -12.01
C LEU A 7 -19.47 13.21 -11.11
N ASP A 8 -19.04 13.43 -9.86
CA ASP A 8 -19.67 14.39 -8.95
C ASP A 8 -19.56 15.82 -9.49
N VAL A 9 -18.36 16.23 -9.92
CA VAL A 9 -18.16 17.53 -10.57
C VAL A 9 -18.99 17.65 -11.84
N ALA A 10 -19.05 16.61 -12.68
CA ALA A 10 -19.86 16.61 -13.90
C ALA A 10 -21.34 16.87 -13.61
N LYS A 11 -21.87 16.34 -12.50
CA LYS A 11 -23.23 16.65 -12.04
C LYS A 11 -23.37 18.09 -11.57
N GLU A 12 -22.39 18.63 -10.84
CA GLU A 12 -22.39 20.03 -10.38
C GLU A 12 -22.39 21.03 -11.53
N ILE A 13 -21.82 20.67 -12.68
CA ILE A 13 -21.80 21.51 -13.90
C ILE A 13 -22.89 21.11 -14.92
N ASP A 14 -23.94 20.40 -14.47
CA ASP A 14 -25.12 20.01 -15.26
C ASP A 14 -24.82 19.18 -16.53
N ILE A 15 -23.76 18.38 -16.54
CA ILE A 15 -23.55 17.40 -17.60
C ILE A 15 -24.53 16.23 -17.40
N LEU A 16 -25.41 16.03 -18.39
CA LEU A 16 -26.38 14.93 -18.41
C LEU A 16 -25.70 13.57 -18.19
N ASN A 17 -26.32 12.76 -17.32
CA ASN A 17 -25.91 11.39 -17.07
C ASN A 17 -25.85 10.60 -18.40
N GLY A 18 -24.71 9.98 -18.69
CA GLY A 18 -24.48 9.22 -19.92
C GLY A 18 -23.72 9.95 -21.02
N TYR A 19 -23.66 11.29 -21.01
CA TYR A 19 -22.84 12.06 -21.97
C TYR A 19 -21.36 12.06 -21.62
N PHE A 20 -21.05 11.90 -20.34
CA PHE A 20 -19.69 11.87 -19.84
C PHE A 20 -19.43 10.58 -19.06
N ALA A 21 -18.43 9.84 -19.52
CA ALA A 21 -17.90 8.70 -18.80
C ALA A 21 -16.46 9.02 -18.40
N ALA A 22 -16.19 9.06 -17.10
CA ALA A 22 -14.83 9.12 -16.52
C ALA A 22 -14.09 7.77 -16.69
N SER A 23 -14.16 7.21 -17.90
CA SER A 23 -13.52 5.98 -18.31
C SER A 23 -12.00 6.09 -18.24
N ILE A 24 -11.33 4.95 -18.11
CA ILE A 24 -9.86 4.88 -18.09
C ILE A 24 -9.26 5.45 -19.39
N SER A 25 -9.91 5.23 -20.53
CA SER A 25 -9.46 5.77 -21.82
C SER A 25 -9.57 7.30 -21.86
N TRP A 26 -10.63 7.88 -21.30
CA TRP A 26 -10.77 9.33 -21.16
C TRP A 26 -9.69 9.91 -20.23
N VAL A 27 -9.48 9.32 -19.05
CA VAL A 27 -8.43 9.75 -18.11
C VAL A 27 -7.05 9.70 -18.78
N ASN A 28 -6.72 8.63 -19.49
CA ASN A 28 -5.45 8.49 -20.20
C ASN A 28 -5.30 9.53 -21.32
N SER A 29 -6.36 9.80 -22.07
CA SER A 29 -6.36 10.78 -23.16
C SER A 29 -6.24 12.20 -22.63
N PHE A 30 -6.95 12.53 -21.55
CA PHE A 30 -6.90 13.82 -20.88
C PHE A 30 -5.51 14.10 -20.31
N THR A 31 -4.95 13.16 -19.54
CA THR A 31 -3.62 13.32 -18.95
C THR A 31 -2.54 13.48 -20.02
N ARG A 32 -2.61 12.72 -21.13
CA ARG A 32 -1.70 12.90 -22.27
C ARG A 32 -1.86 14.26 -22.95
N ARG A 33 -3.09 14.67 -23.26
CA ARG A 33 -3.39 15.94 -23.96
C ARG A 33 -2.90 17.15 -23.18
N HIS A 34 -3.10 17.14 -21.86
CA HIS A 34 -2.74 18.26 -20.99
C HIS A 34 -1.36 18.12 -20.35
N ARG A 35 -0.53 17.17 -20.82
CA ARG A 35 0.84 16.94 -20.35
C ARG A 35 0.91 16.77 -18.83
N PHE A 36 0.06 15.90 -18.30
CA PHE A 36 0.12 15.41 -16.94
C PHE A 36 0.69 14.00 -16.89
N SER A 37 1.32 13.66 -15.78
CA SER A 37 1.84 12.33 -15.50
C SER A 37 1.63 12.01 -14.03
N PHE A 38 1.40 10.73 -13.73
CA PHE A 38 1.35 10.26 -12.36
C PHE A 38 2.77 10.15 -11.81
N LEU A 39 3.09 10.93 -10.79
CA LEU A 39 4.33 10.78 -10.05
C LEU A 39 4.04 10.08 -8.72
N ARG A 40 4.84 9.07 -8.40
CA ARG A 40 4.85 8.43 -7.09
C ARG A 40 5.86 9.17 -6.22
N GLU A 41 5.52 9.40 -4.96
CA GLU A 41 6.51 9.80 -3.97
C GLU A 41 7.57 8.70 -3.89
N ASN A 42 8.80 9.04 -4.31
CA ASN A 42 9.92 8.12 -4.28
C ASN A 42 10.45 8.02 -2.86
N ALA A 43 9.99 7.03 -2.09
CA ALA A 43 10.74 6.56 -0.94
C ALA A 43 11.90 5.70 -1.47
N PRO A 44 13.18 6.07 -1.25
CA PRO A 44 14.30 5.21 -1.61
C PRO A 44 14.16 3.90 -0.85
N ARG A 45 13.99 2.78 -1.55
CA ARG A 45 14.17 1.46 -0.93
C ARG A 45 15.68 1.28 -0.79
N PRO A 46 16.24 1.21 0.43
CA PRO A 46 17.69 1.05 0.57
C PRO A 46 18.11 -0.22 -0.16
N ARG A 47 19.11 -0.12 -1.05
CA ARG A 47 19.70 -1.30 -1.69
C ARG A 47 20.33 -2.13 -0.57
N ARG A 48 19.82 -3.35 -0.36
CA ARG A 48 20.38 -4.25 0.65
C ARG A 48 21.84 -4.58 0.26
N PRO A 49 22.81 -4.45 1.17
CA PRO A 49 24.20 -4.84 0.90
C PRO A 49 24.29 -6.32 0.50
N ALA A 50 25.24 -6.68 -0.37
CA ALA A 50 25.42 -8.07 -0.82
C ALA A 50 25.63 -9.04 0.36
N ALA A 51 26.35 -8.61 1.40
CA ALA A 51 26.53 -9.35 2.64
C ALA A 51 25.20 -9.68 3.36
N ALA A 52 24.22 -8.78 3.30
CA ALA A 52 22.89 -9.04 3.88
C ALA A 52 22.14 -10.12 3.10
N ILE A 53 22.30 -10.17 1.77
CA ILE A 53 21.69 -11.20 0.93
C ILE A 53 22.30 -12.57 1.24
N ALA A 54 23.62 -12.65 1.39
CA ALA A 54 24.31 -13.88 1.75
C ALA A 54 23.84 -14.42 3.11
N ARG A 55 23.72 -13.56 4.13
CA ARG A 55 23.20 -13.94 5.45
C ARG A 55 21.77 -14.49 5.38
N VAL A 56 20.88 -13.86 4.61
CA VAL A 56 19.50 -14.35 4.42
C VAL A 56 19.48 -15.74 3.79
N LYS A 57 20.33 -15.99 2.78
CA LYS A 57 20.44 -17.32 2.15
C LYS A 57 20.96 -18.38 3.11
N ALA A 58 22.00 -18.07 3.89
CA ALA A 58 22.55 -18.99 4.89
C ALA A 58 21.50 -19.33 5.97
N PHE A 59 20.78 -18.33 6.47
CA PHE A 59 19.70 -18.53 7.42
C PHE A 59 18.58 -19.39 6.85
N ALA A 60 18.11 -19.12 5.63
CA ALA A 60 17.06 -19.92 4.98
C ALA A 60 17.49 -21.40 4.82
N LYS A 61 18.76 -21.66 4.50
CA LYS A 61 19.30 -23.02 4.40
C LYS A 61 19.28 -23.73 5.76
N GLU A 62 19.65 -23.03 6.83
CA GLU A 62 19.66 -23.60 8.18
C GLU A 62 18.24 -23.91 8.67
N VAL A 63 17.29 -23.01 8.44
CA VAL A 63 15.87 -23.24 8.75
C VAL A 63 15.35 -24.49 8.01
N ALA A 64 15.65 -24.62 6.71
CA ALA A 64 15.25 -25.80 5.94
C ALA A 64 15.88 -27.10 6.46
N ARG A 65 17.13 -27.04 6.92
CA ARG A 65 17.82 -28.18 7.53
C ARG A 65 17.13 -28.63 8.82
N VAL A 66 16.78 -27.69 9.70
CA VAL A 66 16.09 -27.97 10.96
C VAL A 66 14.69 -28.54 10.70
N ILE A 67 13.94 -27.97 9.76
CA ILE A 67 12.62 -28.48 9.37
C ILE A 67 12.71 -29.95 8.95
N ALA A 68 13.69 -30.30 8.11
CA ALA A 68 13.86 -31.67 7.64
C ALA A 68 14.34 -32.63 8.75
N ALA A 69 15.23 -32.18 9.62
CA ALA A 69 15.79 -33.01 10.70
C ALA A 69 14.76 -33.32 11.79
N GLU A 70 13.93 -32.34 12.16
CA GLU A 70 12.95 -32.45 13.23
C GLU A 70 11.55 -32.85 12.73
N GLY A 71 11.38 -33.02 11.41
CA GLY A 71 10.10 -33.39 10.80
C GLY A 71 9.00 -32.34 11.01
N ILE A 72 9.35 -31.05 11.01
CA ILE A 72 8.39 -29.96 11.28
C ILE A 72 7.40 -29.83 10.13
N THR A 73 6.13 -30.10 10.42
CA THR A 73 5.01 -29.97 9.46
C THR A 73 4.27 -28.64 9.59
N ASP A 74 4.30 -28.04 10.77
CA ASP A 74 3.51 -26.86 11.09
C ASP A 74 4.41 -25.65 11.35
N ILE A 75 4.35 -24.69 10.44
CA ILE A 75 5.15 -23.47 10.48
C ILE A 75 4.19 -22.29 10.45
N PHE A 76 4.30 -21.44 11.47
CA PHE A 76 3.51 -20.23 11.60
C PHE A 76 4.40 -19.01 11.36
N ASN A 77 3.90 -18.06 10.57
CA ASN A 77 4.48 -16.74 10.43
C ASN A 77 3.54 -15.72 11.06
N ALA A 78 4.04 -14.91 11.96
CA ALA A 78 3.31 -13.81 12.56
C ALA A 78 4.10 -12.51 12.40
N ASP A 79 3.43 -11.43 12.04
CA ASP A 79 4.05 -10.12 11.88
C ASP A 79 3.12 -8.99 12.33
N GLN A 80 3.70 -7.87 12.74
CA GLN A 80 2.97 -6.66 13.10
C GLN A 80 2.96 -5.70 11.90
N THR A 81 1.77 -5.40 11.40
CA THR A 81 1.58 -4.41 10.36
C THR A 81 0.76 -3.22 10.86
N VAL A 82 1.10 -2.03 10.36
CA VAL A 82 0.35 -0.81 10.67
C VAL A 82 -0.83 -0.71 9.70
N VAL A 83 -2.03 -0.60 10.25
CA VAL A 83 -3.26 -0.32 9.50
C VAL A 83 -3.62 1.15 9.70
N PHE A 84 -3.60 1.90 8.61
CA PHE A 84 -3.95 3.32 8.59
C PHE A 84 -5.47 3.49 8.41
N PHE A 85 -6.07 4.42 9.15
CA PHE A 85 -7.48 4.77 8.99
C PHE A 85 -7.78 5.33 7.59
N GLU A 86 -6.89 6.18 7.09
CA GLU A 86 -6.90 6.68 5.71
C GLU A 86 -5.58 6.35 5.02
N SER A 87 -5.60 5.43 4.06
CA SER A 87 -4.46 5.20 3.16
C SER A 87 -4.60 6.11 1.94
N LEU A 88 -3.97 7.29 1.98
CA LEU A 88 -3.94 8.16 0.82
C LEU A 88 -2.98 7.62 -0.24
N PRO A 89 -3.36 7.62 -1.53
CA PRO A 89 -2.46 7.22 -2.60
C PRO A 89 -1.18 8.05 -2.55
N ARG A 90 -0.02 7.37 -2.53
CA ARG A 90 1.31 8.02 -2.66
C ARG A 90 1.63 8.48 -4.09
N THR A 91 0.59 8.66 -4.89
CA THR A 91 0.68 8.99 -6.31
C THR A 91 -0.19 10.21 -6.56
N THR A 92 0.36 11.22 -7.22
CA THR A 92 -0.36 12.43 -7.60
C THR A 92 -0.15 12.73 -9.06
N LEU A 93 -1.17 13.34 -9.66
CA LEU A 93 -1.13 13.85 -11.01
C LEU A 93 -0.37 15.18 -11.03
N THR A 94 0.73 15.25 -11.78
CA THR A 94 1.57 16.45 -11.88
C THR A 94 1.93 16.78 -13.31
N PRO A 95 2.28 18.03 -13.64
CA PRO A 95 2.81 18.36 -14.96
C PRO A 95 3.97 17.44 -15.33
N THR A 96 3.96 16.93 -16.56
CA THR A 96 5.01 16.05 -17.08
C THR A 96 6.36 16.74 -16.97
N GLY A 97 7.35 16.08 -16.35
CA GLY A 97 8.68 16.65 -16.10
C GLY A 97 8.88 17.27 -14.71
N SER A 98 7.85 17.25 -13.84
CA SER A 98 7.99 17.65 -12.44
C SER A 98 9.02 16.79 -11.71
N LYS A 99 10.04 17.41 -11.11
CA LYS A 99 11.15 16.70 -10.43
C LYS A 99 10.82 16.22 -9.03
N THR A 100 9.97 16.97 -8.31
CA THR A 100 9.63 16.70 -6.91
C THR A 100 8.15 16.96 -6.68
N VAL A 101 7.49 16.04 -5.98
CA VAL A 101 6.07 16.18 -5.60
C VAL A 101 5.97 16.01 -4.10
N ARG A 102 5.48 17.06 -3.43
CA ARG A 102 5.11 17.00 -2.01
C ARG A 102 3.62 16.71 -1.94
N LEU A 103 3.27 15.50 -1.54
CA LEU A 103 1.89 15.13 -1.27
C LEU A 103 1.45 15.83 0.02
N LYS A 104 0.38 16.61 -0.05
CA LYS A 104 -0.31 17.07 1.17
C LYS A 104 -1.07 15.87 1.73
N CYS A 105 -0.44 15.10 2.61
CA CYS A 105 -1.15 14.07 3.35
C CYS A 105 -2.08 14.69 4.40
N GLY A 106 -3.24 14.07 4.59
CA GLY A 106 -4.21 14.46 5.60
C GLY A 106 -3.66 14.30 7.01
N LYS A 107 -4.16 15.12 7.96
CA LYS A 107 -3.73 15.07 9.38
C LYS A 107 -4.00 13.71 10.04
N LYS A 108 -4.98 12.95 9.54
CA LYS A 108 -5.38 11.62 10.01
C LYS A 108 -4.53 10.46 9.50
N GLU A 109 -3.54 10.69 8.64
CA GLU A 109 -2.58 9.65 8.25
C GLU A 109 -1.81 9.07 9.46
N LYS A 110 -1.78 9.80 10.58
CA LYS A 110 -1.17 9.35 11.84
C LYS A 110 -2.12 8.50 12.70
N GLU A 111 -3.43 8.52 12.44
CA GLU A 111 -4.37 7.62 13.09
C GLU A 111 -4.18 6.22 12.51
N ARG A 112 -3.64 5.35 13.36
CA ARG A 112 -3.25 4.00 12.98
C ARG A 112 -3.51 3.02 14.12
N MET A 113 -3.91 1.81 13.76
CA MET A 113 -3.91 0.65 14.64
C MET A 113 -2.79 -0.29 14.21
N THR A 114 -2.30 -1.11 15.14
CA THR A 114 -1.37 -2.18 14.80
C THR A 114 -2.18 -3.46 14.68
N ALA A 115 -2.11 -4.11 13.53
CA ALA A 115 -2.66 -5.44 13.34
C ALA A 115 -1.53 -6.46 13.46
N VAL A 116 -1.69 -7.46 14.32
CA VAL A 116 -0.89 -8.69 14.27
C VAL A 116 -1.58 -9.63 13.29
N VAL A 117 -0.87 -9.99 12.23
CA VAL A 117 -1.31 -10.95 11.21
C VAL A 117 -0.59 -12.27 11.48
N MET A 118 -1.31 -13.39 11.32
CA MET A 118 -0.73 -14.73 11.44
C MET A 118 -1.25 -15.63 10.31
N GLY A 119 -0.36 -16.43 9.76
CA GLY A 119 -0.68 -17.46 8.76
C GLY A 119 0.24 -18.67 8.91
N ASP A 120 -0.20 -19.81 8.39
CA ASP A 120 0.59 -21.04 8.40
C ASP A 120 1.02 -21.48 6.98
N VAL A 121 1.87 -22.51 6.95
CA VAL A 121 2.39 -23.14 5.73
C VAL A 121 1.30 -23.79 4.86
N HIS A 122 0.15 -24.13 5.45
CA HIS A 122 -0.99 -24.73 4.74
C HIS A 122 -1.86 -23.67 4.05
N GLY A 123 -1.56 -22.38 4.27
CA GLY A 123 -2.29 -21.26 3.68
C GLY A 123 -3.47 -20.79 4.52
N ASN A 124 -3.63 -21.28 5.76
CA ASN A 124 -4.65 -20.79 6.65
C ASN A 124 -4.29 -19.39 7.14
N LYS A 125 -5.32 -18.56 7.26
CA LYS A 125 -5.23 -17.21 7.82
C LYS A 125 -5.94 -17.19 9.16
N TYR A 126 -5.22 -16.75 10.18
CA TYR A 126 -5.77 -16.66 11.53
C TYR A 126 -6.38 -15.28 11.76
N SER A 127 -7.26 -15.19 12.76
CA SER A 127 -7.91 -13.95 13.13
C SER A 127 -6.90 -12.84 13.42
N LEU A 128 -7.20 -11.64 12.93
CA LEU A 128 -6.40 -10.45 13.19
C LEU A 128 -6.47 -10.09 14.68
N PHE A 129 -5.34 -9.78 15.29
CA PHE A 129 -5.31 -9.12 16.59
C PHE A 129 -5.05 -7.64 16.40
N LEU A 130 -6.02 -6.81 16.78
CA LEU A 130 -5.91 -5.36 16.70
C LEU A 130 -5.41 -4.81 18.02
N VAL A 131 -4.23 -4.20 17.98
CA VAL A 131 -3.63 -3.46 19.10
C VAL A 131 -3.90 -1.98 18.87
N MET A 132 -4.73 -1.42 19.75
CA MET A 132 -5.10 -0.01 19.75
C MET A 132 -4.61 0.66 21.03
N LYS A 133 -4.30 1.95 20.94
CA LYS A 133 -3.99 2.76 22.11
C LYS A 133 -5.29 3.15 22.81
N ALA A 134 -5.41 2.84 24.11
CA ALA A 134 -6.53 3.31 24.92
C ALA A 134 -6.45 4.84 25.09
N LEU A 135 -7.61 5.52 25.02
CA LEU A 135 -7.71 6.97 25.20
C LEU A 135 -7.59 7.39 26.68
N HIS A 136 -7.85 6.48 27.62
CA HIS A 136 -7.64 6.65 29.06
C HIS A 136 -7.23 5.30 29.68
N PRO A 137 -5.99 5.16 30.21
CA PRO A 137 -5.65 4.02 31.05
C PRO A 137 -6.26 4.24 32.44
N GLU A 138 -7.01 3.26 32.95
CA GLU A 138 -7.38 3.20 34.37
C GLU A 138 -6.16 2.94 35.26
#